data_AF-A0A1I7U4K7-F1
#
_entry.id   AF-A0A1I7U4K7-F1
#
_cell.length_a   1.000
_cell.length_b   1.000
_cell.length_c   1.000
_cell.angle_alpha   90.00
_cell.angle_beta   90.00
_cell.angle_gamma   90.00
#
_symmetry.space_group_name_H-M   'P 1'
#
loop_
_entity.id
_entity.type
_entity.pdbx_description
1 polymer ?
#
loop_
_entity_poly.entity_id
_entity_poly.type
_entity_poly.pdbx_seq_one_letter_code
_entity_poly.pdbx_strand_id
1 'polypeptide(L)' 'MLIKEKTAHLHLAGARFRPNPSNPETTLTDVVMLADLKGFLPKMIVNQVIGRVMLMDTVTNRRHFRDLKAKRDDGEEKE' A
#
# COMPACT_ATOMS: atom_id res chain seq x y z
N MET A 1 -22.66 28.57 -3.75
CA MET A 1 -21.63 27.69 -3.15
C MET A 1 -21.62 26.39 -3.93
N LEU A 2 -20.77 26.26 -4.95
CA LEU A 2 -20.63 25.01 -5.69
C LEU A 2 -19.79 24.04 -4.86
N ILE A 3 -20.38 22.92 -4.43
CA ILE A 3 -19.65 21.79 -3.89
C ILE A 3 -18.96 21.13 -5.10
N LYS A 4 -17.74 21.57 -5.43
CA LYS A 4 -16.86 20.84 -6.35
C LYS A 4 -16.46 19.53 -5.64
N GLU A 5 -16.73 18.40 -6.29
CA GLU A 5 -16.40 17.06 -5.81
C GLU A 5 -14.95 17.00 -5.32
N LYS A 6 -14.77 16.55 -4.06
CA LYS A 6 -13.47 16.37 -3.40
C LYS A 6 -12.78 15.10 -3.90
N THR A 7 -12.55 15.00 -5.19
CA THR A 7 -11.93 13.80 -5.77
C THR A 7 -10.42 13.91 -5.59
N ALA A 8 -9.85 13.06 -4.74
CA ALA A 8 -8.40 12.90 -4.64
C ALA A 8 -7.86 12.38 -5.99
N HIS A 9 -6.74 12.92 -6.44
CA HIS A 9 -6.10 12.53 -7.69
C HIS A 9 -4.81 11.76 -7.41
N LEU A 10 -4.74 10.52 -7.88
CA LEU A 10 -3.51 9.74 -7.91
C LEU A 10 -2.80 10.03 -9.23
N HIS A 11 -1.69 10.75 -9.18
CA HIS A 11 -0.90 11.09 -10.37
C HIS A 11 0.03 9.96 -10.79
N LEU A 12 0.64 9.29 -9.82
CA LEU A 12 1.54 8.17 -10.04
C LEU A 12 1.43 7.20 -8.87
N ALA A 13 1.41 5.91 -9.17
CA ALA A 13 1.70 4.87 -8.20
C ALA A 13 2.46 3.74 -8.89
N GLY A 14 3.43 3.18 -8.18
CA GLY A 14 4.17 2.02 -8.62
C GLY A 14 4.67 1.23 -7.43
N ALA A 15 4.67 -0.09 -7.58
CA ALA A 15 5.27 -1.01 -6.62
C ALA A 15 6.28 -1.90 -7.34
N ARG A 16 7.46 -2.07 -6.75
CA ARG A 16 8.49 -2.99 -7.22
C ARG A 16 8.71 -4.05 -6.15
N PHE A 17 8.51 -5.31 -6.55
CA PHE A 17 8.76 -6.47 -5.69
C PHE A 17 10.07 -7.14 -6.09
N ARG A 18 10.91 -7.49 -5.11
CA ARG A 18 12.19 -8.18 -5.33
C ARG A 18 12.48 -9.19 -4.21
N PRO A 19 13.19 -10.28 -4.50
CA PRO A 19 13.70 -11.17 -3.46
C PRO A 19 14.59 -10.41 -2.48
N ASN A 20 14.50 -10.73 -1.19
CA ASN A 20 15.41 -10.18 -0.19
C ASN A 20 16.75 -10.96 -0.24
N PRO A 21 17.88 -10.29 -0.54
CA PRO A 21 19.18 -10.96 -0.66
C PRO A 21 19.68 -11.56 0.66
N SER A 22 19.17 -11.09 1.81
CA SER A 22 19.56 -11.58 3.13
C SER A 22 18.62 -12.65 3.70
N ASN A 23 17.40 -12.77 3.17
CA ASN A 23 16.43 -13.75 3.63
C ASN A 23 15.49 -14.18 2.48
N PRO A 24 15.69 -15.37 1.89
CA PRO A 24 14.91 -15.82 0.73
C PRO A 24 13.41 -16.01 1.03
N GLU A 25 13.01 -16.15 2.29
CA GLU A 25 11.61 -16.27 2.71
C GLU A 25 10.85 -14.93 2.74
N THR A 26 11.51 -13.83 2.36
CA THR A 26 10.92 -12.49 2.42
C THR A 26 11.09 -11.74 1.10
N THR A 27 10.09 -10.90 0.79
CA THR A 27 10.09 -10.04 -0.39
C THR A 27 10.26 -8.58 0.04
N LEU A 28 11.18 -7.89 -0.62
CA LEU A 28 11.32 -6.44 -0.51
C LEU A 28 10.32 -5.78 -1.46
N THR A 29 9.60 -4.78 -0.95
CA THR A 29 8.62 -4.03 -1.73
C THR A 29 8.95 -2.54 -1.65
N ASP A 30 9.26 -1.93 -2.79
CA ASP A 30 9.45 -0.50 -2.92
C ASP A 30 8.16 0.12 -3.50
N VAL A 31 7.52 1.03 -2.77
CA VAL A 31 6.29 1.70 -3.22
C VAL A 31 6.56 3.18 -3.41
N VAL A 32 6.18 3.71 -4.57
CA VAL A 32 6.22 5.14 -4.89
C VAL A 32 4.81 5.61 -5.19
N MET A 33 4.41 6.73 -4.58
CA MET A 33 3.10 7.32 -4.81
C MET A 33 3.19 8.84 -4.87
N LEU A 34 2.51 9.42 -5.86
CA LEU A 34 2.26 10.85 -5.98
C LEU A 34 0.74 11.07 -6.00
N ALA A 35 0.20 11.62 -4.93
CA ALA A 35 -1.23 11.87 -4.78
C ALA A 35 -1.50 13.32 -4.38
N ASP A 36 -2.55 13.90 -4.97
CA ASP A 36 -3.16 15.16 -4.59
C ASP A 36 -4.49 14.89 -3.88
N LEU A 37 -4.52 15.13 -2.56
CA LEU A 37 -5.68 14.85 -1.70
C LEU A 37 -6.73 15.97 -1.70
N LYS A 38 -6.73 16.89 -2.69
CA LYS A 38 -7.62 18.05 -2.88
C LYS A 38 -8.70 18.29 -1.81
N GLY A 39 -8.73 19.50 -1.26
CA GLY A 39 -9.89 20.03 -0.53
C GLY A 39 -9.64 20.37 0.92
N PHE A 40 -8.81 21.38 1.17
CA PHE A 40 -8.62 22.08 2.46
C PHE A 40 -7.62 21.49 3.47
N LEU A 41 -6.94 20.37 3.20
CA LEU A 41 -5.90 19.88 4.10
C LEU A 41 -4.61 20.70 3.93
N PRO A 42 -4.16 21.44 4.97
CA PRO A 42 -2.88 22.13 4.92
C PRO A 42 -1.77 21.13 4.61
N LYS A 43 -0.80 21.55 3.80
CA LYS A 43 0.38 20.74 3.42
C LYS A 43 1.04 20.06 4.63
N MET A 44 1.04 20.73 5.78
CA MET A 44 1.55 20.19 7.04
C MET A 44 0.81 18.93 7.49
N ILE A 45 -0.52 18.89 7.40
CA ILE A 45 -1.32 17.72 7.79
C ILE A 45 -1.14 16.60 6.77
N VAL A 46 -1.13 16.91 5.47
CA VAL A 46 -0.86 15.91 4.42
C VAL A 46 0.49 15.23 4.64
N ASN A 47 1.54 16.01 4.90
CA ASN A 47 2.88 15.47 5.15
C ASN A 47 2.95 14.60 6.41
N GLN A 48 2.15 14.89 7.45
CA GLN A 48 2.09 14.08 8.67
C GLN A 48 1.31 12.78 8.48
N VAL A 49 0.27 12.80 7.65
CA VAL A 49 -0.66 11.67 7.49
C VAL A 49 -0.22 10.71 6.38
N ILE A 50 0.43 11.20 5.32
CA ILE A 50 0.80 10.38 4.16
C ILE A 50 1.71 9.19 4.53
N GLY A 51 2.64 9.39 5.47
CA GLY A 51 3.48 8.30 5.98
C GLY A 51 2.68 7.21 6.70
N ARG A 52 1.65 7.59 7.47
CA ARG A 52 0.76 6.62 8.12
C ARG A 52 -0.07 5.84 7.11
N VAL A 53 -0.56 6.51 6.07
CA VAL A 53 -1.31 5.87 4.98
C VAL A 53 -0.44 4.82 4.28
N MET A 54 0.83 5.13 3.98
CA MET A 54 1.78 4.18 3.40
C MET A 54 2.04 2.97 4.31
N LEU A 55 2.16 3.20 5.62
CA LEU A 55 2.33 2.12 6.58
C LEU A 55 1.09 1.23 6.67
N MET A 56 -0.11 1.83 6.63
CA MET A 56 -1.35 1.06 6.59
C MET A 56 -1.43 0.17 5.34
N ASP A 57 -1.03 0.69 4.18
CA ASP A 57 -0.98 -0.10 2.95
C ASP A 57 -0.02 -1.30 3.10
N THR A 58 1.15 -1.07 3.68
CA THR A 58 2.12 -2.14 3.97
C THR A 58 1.55 -3.22 4.90
N VAL A 59 0.86 -2.81 5.97
CA VAL A 59 0.25 -3.75 6.92
C VAL A 59 -0.86 -4.57 6.26
N THR A 60 -1.70 -3.92 5.46
CA THR A 60 -2.78 -4.58 4.70
C THR A 60 -2.21 -5.57 3.70
N ASN A 61 -1.20 -5.18 2.92
CA ASN A 61 -0.53 -6.06 1.96
C ASN A 61 0.10 -7.26 2.66
N ARG A 62 0.77 -7.06 3.81
CA ARG A 62 1.35 -8.17 4.58
C ARG A 62 0.29 -9.17 5.07
N ARG A 63 -0.86 -8.68 5.55
CA ARG A 63 -1.98 -9.56 5.93
C ARG A 63 -2.51 -10.32 4.73
N HIS A 64 -2.75 -9.61 3.62
CA HIS A 64 -3.26 -10.22 2.39
C HIS A 64 -2.34 -11.33 1.85
N PHE A 65 -1.03 -11.10 1.79
CA PHE A 65 -0.07 -12.12 1.36
C PHE A 65 0.00 -13.31 2.33
N ARG A 66 -0.14 -13.07 3.63
CA ARG A 66 -0.23 -14.15 4.61
C ARG A 66 -1.47 -15.01 4.39
N ASP A 67 -2.62 -14.39 4.13
CA ASP A 67 -3.88 -15.10 3.89
C ASP A 67 -3.82 -15.89 2.57
N LEU A 68 -3.18 -15.33 1.53
CA LEU A 68 -2.94 -16.04 0.27
C LEU A 68 -2.02 -17.26 0.46
N LYS A 69 -0.96 -17.12 1.27
CA LYS A 69 -0.08 -18.24 1.63
C LYS A 69 -0.86 -19.33 2.37
N ALA A 70 -1.63 -18.97 3.39
CA ALA A 70 -2.43 -19.94 4.14
C ALA A 70 -3.41 -20.71 3.25
N LYS A 71 -4.11 -20.01 2.34
CA LYS A 71 -5.02 -20.65 1.38
C LYS A 71 -4.31 -21.60 0.41
N ARG A 72 -3.06 -21.31 0.04
CA ARG A 72 -2.25 -22.19 -0.80
C ARG A 72 -1.88 -23.46 -0.02
N ASP A 73 -1.39 -23.29 1.20
CA ASP A 73 -0.97 -24.41 2.05
C ASP A 73 -2.16 -25.34 2.36
N ASP A 74 -3.35 -24.78 2.66
CA ASP A 74 -4.60 -25.54 2.88
C ASP A 74 -5.10 -26.29 1.61
N GLY A 75 -4.70 -25.82 0.42
CA GLY A 75 -5.03 -26.44 -0.87
C GLY A 75 -4.08 -27.57 -1.26
N GLU A 76 -2.83 -27.53 -0.80
CA GLU A 76 -1.80 -28.55 -1.04
C GLU A 76 -1.95 -29.76 -0.10
N GLU A 77 -2.64 -29.65 1.04
CA GLU A 77 -2.91 -30.79 1.96
C GLU A 77 -4.00 -31.78 1.46
N LYS A 78 -4.61 -31.53 0.29
CA LYS A 78 -5.72 -32.35 -0.26
C LYS A 78 -5.36 -33.23 -1.46
N GLU A 79 -4.09 -33.30 -1.87
CA GLU A 79 -3.57 -34.26 -2.85
C GLU A 79 -2.63 -35.28 -2.19
#